data_AF-A0A930MFU3-F1
#
_entry.id   AF-A0A930MFU3-F1
#
_cell.length_a   1.000
_cell.length_b   1.000
_cell.length_c   1.000
_cell.angle_alpha   90.00
_cell.angle_beta   90.00
_cell.angle_gamma   90.00
#
_symmetry.space_group_name_H-M   'P 1'
#
loop_
_entity.id
_entity.type
_entity.pdbx_description
1 polymer ?
#
loop_
_entity_poly.entity_id
_entity_poly.type
_entity_poly.pdbx_seq_one_letter_code
_entity_poly.pdbx_strand_id
1 'polypeptide(L)'
;RGLDICSIDAKLLLEEVDDLLGVCIVDEDVDSIGGWLYDQLGEAPRVGQMAAHAGALLYVEEVEGIRITRVLLRMPHTMLVVQELPAASGEK
;
A
#
# COMPACT_ATOMS: atom_id res chain seq x y z
N ARG A 1 -5.07 -16.55 12.79
CA ARG A 1 -5.54 -15.19 12.44
C ARG A 1 -4.84 -14.83 11.13
N GLY A 2 -5.62 -14.63 10.07
CA GLY A 2 -5.11 -14.50 8.70
C GLY A 2 -4.48 -13.14 8.48
N LEU A 3 -3.43 -13.10 7.66
CA LEU A 3 -3.03 -11.86 6.99
C LEU A 3 -4.14 -11.53 5.99
N ASP A 4 -4.57 -10.27 5.94
CA ASP A 4 -5.40 -9.81 4.84
C ASP A 4 -4.46 -9.63 3.64
N ILE A 5 -4.63 -10.54 2.68
CA ILE A 5 -3.84 -10.60 1.45
C ILE A 5 -4.76 -10.19 0.31
N CYS A 6 -4.42 -9.12 -0.40
CA CYS A 6 -5.16 -8.68 -1.57
C CYS A 6 -4.20 -8.43 -2.73
N SER A 7 -4.70 -8.68 -3.95
CA SER A 7 -3.94 -8.48 -5.17
C SER A 7 -4.66 -7.45 -6.04
N ILE A 8 -3.95 -6.41 -6.42
CA ILE A 8 -4.50 -5.21 -7.08
C ILE A 8 -3.78 -4.90 -8.40
N ASP A 9 -4.44 -4.14 -9.28
CA ASP A 9 -3.83 -3.65 -10.52
C ASP A 9 -2.76 -2.59 -10.18
N ALA A 10 -1.58 -2.73 -10.78
CA ALA A 10 -0.46 -1.83 -10.56
C ALA A 10 -0.68 -0.40 -11.08
N LYS A 11 -1.73 -0.16 -11.88
CA LYS A 11 -2.12 1.16 -12.38
C LYS A 11 -2.97 1.96 -11.40
N LEU A 12 -3.46 1.35 -10.32
CA LEU A 12 -4.21 2.08 -9.30
C LEU A 12 -3.38 3.25 -8.79
N LEU A 13 -4.04 4.39 -8.65
CA LEU A 13 -3.42 5.58 -8.10
C LEU A 13 -3.10 5.38 -6.63
N LEU A 14 -2.08 6.07 -6.12
CA LEU A 14 -1.70 5.99 -4.71
C LEU A 14 -2.86 6.39 -3.79
N GLU A 15 -3.64 7.40 -4.18
CA GLU A 15 -4.86 7.81 -3.46
C GLU A 15 -5.95 6.72 -3.46
N GLU A 16 -6.14 6.00 -4.57
CA GLU A 16 -7.10 4.89 -4.63
C GLU A 16 -6.67 3.72 -3.75
N VAL A 17 -5.36 3.48 -3.63
CA VAL A 17 -4.83 2.45 -2.72
C VAL A 17 -5.05 2.84 -1.26
N ASP A 18 -4.92 4.11 -0.91
CA ASP A 18 -5.24 4.62 0.43
C ASP A 18 -6.74 4.44 0.73
N ASP A 19 -7.63 4.84 -0.17
CA ASP A 19 -9.08 4.70 0.01
C ASP A 19 -9.52 3.22 0.11
N LEU A 20 -8.90 2.32 -0.65
CA LEU A 20 -9.27 0.91 -0.68
C LEU A 20 -8.72 0.11 0.50
N LEU A 21 -7.50 0.43 0.95
CA LEU A 21 -6.73 -0.42 1.87
C LEU A 21 -6.29 0.31 3.15
N GLY A 22 -6.51 1.62 3.24
CA GLY A 22 -6.07 2.46 4.35
C GLY A 22 -4.55 2.62 4.42
N VAL A 23 -3.85 2.44 3.30
CA VAL A 23 -2.40 2.57 3.20
C VAL A 23 -2.07 3.90 2.53
N CYS A 24 -1.73 4.89 3.35
CA CYS A 24 -1.41 6.23 2.85
C CYS A 24 -0.01 6.25 2.22
N ILE A 25 0.03 6.21 0.90
CA ILE A 25 1.24 6.33 0.09
C ILE A 25 1.16 7.67 -0.64
N VAL A 26 2.20 8.48 -0.53
CA VAL A 26 2.28 9.78 -1.20
C VAL A 26 3.66 9.90 -1.83
N ASP A 27 3.67 10.29 -3.09
CA ASP A 27 4.88 10.55 -3.86
C ASP A 27 4.61 11.72 -4.82
N GLU A 28 5.60 12.57 -5.06
CA GLU A 28 5.45 13.77 -5.89
C GLU A 28 5.65 13.52 -7.39
N ASP A 29 6.42 12.48 -7.73
CA ASP A 29 6.80 12.15 -9.10
C ASP A 29 6.02 10.93 -9.63
N VAL A 30 5.35 10.20 -8.74
CA VAL A 30 4.76 8.90 -9.06
C VAL A 30 3.31 8.78 -8.59
N ASP A 31 2.40 8.61 -9.55
CA ASP A 31 0.96 8.57 -9.25
C ASP A 31 0.43 7.15 -8.97
N SER A 32 1.14 6.09 -9.39
CA SER A 32 0.62 4.72 -9.38
C SER A 32 1.38 3.78 -8.45
N ILE A 33 0.68 2.79 -7.90
CA ILE A 33 1.27 1.82 -6.95
C ILE A 33 2.40 0.98 -7.58
N GLY A 34 2.27 0.64 -8.86
CA GLY A 34 3.30 -0.06 -9.62
C GLY A 34 4.54 0.80 -9.85
N GLY A 35 4.34 2.07 -10.19
CA GLY A 35 5.45 3.02 -10.31
C GLY A 35 6.17 3.21 -8.98
N TRP A 36 5.41 3.36 -7.91
CA TRP A 36 5.97 3.59 -6.58
C TRP A 36 6.79 2.36 -6.14
N LEU A 37 6.23 1.15 -6.30
CA LEU A 37 6.96 -0.07 -5.98
C LEU A 37 8.20 -0.24 -6.84
N TYR A 38 8.15 0.12 -8.13
CA TYR A 38 9.32 0.11 -8.99
C TYR A 38 10.43 1.02 -8.44
N ASP A 39 10.09 2.26 -8.07
CA ASP A 39 11.05 3.23 -7.55
C ASP A 39 11.67 2.74 -6.23
N GLN A 40 10.85 2.21 -5.32
CA GLN A 40 11.31 1.64 -4.05
C GLN A 40 12.30 0.47 -4.22
N LEU A 41 12.17 -0.31 -5.30
CA LEU A 41 13.08 -1.41 -5.56
C LEU A 41 14.44 -0.93 -6.09
N GLY A 42 14.50 0.22 -6.75
CA GLY A 42 15.73 0.81 -7.29
C GLY A 42 16.40 0.01 -8.42
N GLU A 43 15.79 -1.09 -8.86
CA GLU A 43 16.26 -1.95 -9.94
C GLU A 43 15.10 -2.50 -10.77
N ALA A 44 15.40 -3.21 -11.85
CA ALA A 44 14.39 -3.84 -12.68
C ALA A 44 13.55 -4.86 -11.85
N PRO A 45 12.21 -4.75 -11.85
CA PRO A 45 11.36 -5.51 -10.96
C PRO A 45 11.33 -6.99 -11.33
N ARG A 46 11.28 -7.82 -10.29
CA ARG A 46 11.18 -9.27 -10.38
C ARG A 46 10.08 -9.74 -9.42
N VAL A 47 9.31 -10.71 -9.89
CA VAL A 47 8.28 -11.35 -9.07
C VAL A 47 8.87 -11.82 -7.73
N GLY A 48 8.17 -11.52 -6.64
CA GLY A 48 8.55 -11.85 -5.28
C GLY A 48 9.42 -10.80 -4.57
N GLN A 49 9.93 -9.79 -5.28
CA GLN A 49 10.53 -8.62 -4.61
C GLN A 49 9.47 -7.85 -3.82
N MET A 50 9.90 -7.12 -2.80
CA MET A 50 8.98 -6.39 -1.92
C MET A 50 9.52 -5.05 -1.44
N ALA A 51 8.59 -4.18 -1.06
CA ALA A 51 8.83 -2.99 -0.25
C ALA A 51 7.86 -2.98 0.95
N ALA A 52 8.30 -2.39 2.05
CA ALA A 52 7.48 -2.22 3.25
C ALA A 52 7.14 -0.74 3.43
N HIS A 53 5.87 -0.41 3.68
CA HIS A 53 5.43 0.96 3.91
C HIS A 53 4.21 1.01 4.81
N ALA A 54 4.20 1.95 5.77
CA ALA A 54 3.10 2.16 6.72
C ALA A 54 2.60 0.87 7.42
N GLY A 55 3.49 -0.10 7.62
CA GLY A 55 3.15 -1.41 8.20
C GLY A 55 2.58 -2.42 7.20
N ALA A 56 2.31 -2.04 5.95
CA ALA A 56 1.97 -2.95 4.86
C ALA A 56 3.23 -3.50 4.17
N LEU A 57 3.12 -4.71 3.62
CA LEU A 57 4.13 -5.30 2.73
C LEU A 57 3.55 -5.39 1.32
N LEU A 58 4.23 -4.78 0.35
CA LEU A 58 3.85 -4.75 -1.05
C LEU A 58 4.83 -5.62 -1.83
N TYR A 59 4.31 -6.62 -2.53
CA TYR A 59 5.09 -7.56 -3.32
C TYR A 59 4.80 -7.38 -4.80
N VAL A 60 5.83 -7.54 -5.61
CA VAL A 60 5.69 -7.71 -7.06
C VAL A 60 5.07 -9.08 -7.31
N GLU A 61 3.81 -9.11 -7.73
CA GLU A 61 3.10 -10.36 -8.02
C GLU A 61 3.28 -10.76 -9.49
N GLU A 62 3.16 -9.80 -10.40
CA GLU A 62 3.33 -10.02 -11.83
C GLU A 62 4.12 -8.89 -12.49
N VAL A 63 4.94 -9.26 -13.47
CA VAL A 63 5.73 -8.33 -14.28
C VAL A 63 5.56 -8.69 -15.75
N GLU A 64 5.32 -7.68 -16.58
CA GLU A 64 5.36 -7.76 -18.05
C GLU A 64 6.56 -6.95 -18.56
N GLY A 65 7.63 -7.64 -18.97
CA GLY A 65 8.90 -7.00 -19.34
C GLY A 65 9.58 -6.35 -18.13
N ILE A 66 9.52 -5.02 -18.04
CA ILE A 66 9.98 -4.25 -16.87
C ILE A 66 8.83 -3.59 -16.10
N ARG A 67 7.59 -3.79 -16.55
CA ARG A 67 6.42 -3.15 -15.98
C ARG A 67 5.79 -4.05 -14.94
N ILE A 68 5.64 -3.58 -13.70
CA ILE A 68 4.82 -4.26 -12.70
C ILE A 68 3.36 -4.15 -13.14
N THR A 69 2.66 -5.29 -13.26
CA THR A 69 1.25 -5.35 -13.67
C THR A 69 0.32 -5.66 -12.51
N ARG A 70 0.81 -6.39 -11.50
CA ARG A 70 0.06 -6.68 -10.28
C ARG A 70 0.93 -6.53 -9.04
N VAL A 71 0.31 -5.97 -8.00
CA VAL A 71 0.91 -5.82 -6.68
C VAL A 71 0.10 -6.61 -5.68
N LEU A 72 0.78 -7.46 -4.92
CA LEU A 72 0.19 -8.21 -3.81
C LEU A 72 0.47 -7.44 -2.51
N LEU A 73 -0.56 -6.99 -1.82
CA LEU A 73 -0.43 -6.39 -0.51
C LEU A 73 -0.69 -7.42 0.58
N ARG A 74 0.10 -7.31 1.65
CA ARG A 74 -0.10 -8.02 2.90
C ARG A 74 -0.15 -7.03 4.04
N MET A 75 -1.29 -6.97 4.69
CA MET A 75 -1.47 -6.22 5.92
C MET A 75 -1.23 -7.17 7.11
N PRO A 76 -0.21 -6.94 7.95
CA PRO A 76 -0.22 -7.53 9.27
C PRO A 76 -1.44 -6.95 9.96
N HIS A 77 -2.37 -7.81 10.36
CA HIS A 77 -3.62 -7.44 11.02
C HIS A 77 -3.32 -6.81 12.40
N THR A 78 -2.81 -5.58 12.39
CA THR A 78 -2.81 -4.67 13.52
C THR A 78 -4.17 -4.01 13.46
N MET A 79 -5.05 -4.41 14.37
CA MET A 79 -6.28 -3.67 14.64
C MET A 79 -5.86 -2.31 15.19
N LEU A 80 -5.71 -1.32 14.31
CA LEU A 80 -5.71 0.06 14.74
C LEU A 80 -7.15 0.39 15.14
N VAL A 81 -7.44 0.19 16.42
CA VAL A 81 -8.54 0.86 17.08
C VAL A 81 -8.20 2.34 17.03
N VAL A 82 -8.78 3.08 16.08
CA VAL A 82 -8.84 4.53 16.20
C VAL A 82 -9.65 4.80 17.47
N GLN A 83 -8.95 5.20 18.54
CA GLN A 83 -9.59 5.81 19.68
C GLN A 83 -10.17 7.13 19.16
N GLU A 84 -11.47 7.14 18.88
CA GLU A 84 -12.23 8.38 18.90
C GLU A 84 -11.94 9.03 20.25
N LEU A 85 -11.17 10.11 20.26
CA LEU A 85 -11.11 11.00 21.40
C LEU A 85 -12.53 11.53 21.58
N PRO A 86 -13.26 11.21 22.67
CA PRO A 86 -14.43 12.00 22.97
C PRO A 86 -13.89 13.39 23.27
N ALA A 87 -14.24 14.37 22.44
CA ALA A 87 -14.18 15.77 22.84
C ALA A 87 -15.16 15.90 24.01
N ALA A 88 -14.63 15.68 25.21
CA ALA A 88 -15.33 15.84 26.45
C ALA A 88 -15.80 17.30 26.54
N SER A 89 -17.06 17.39 26.94
CA SER A 89 -17.82 18.59 27.23
C SER A 89 -17.10 19.55 28.19
N GLY A 90 -17.47 20.82 28.11
CA GLY A 90 -17.15 21.84 29.11
C GLY A 90 -17.54 23.23 28.60
N GLU A 91 -18.81 23.59 28.69
CA GLU A 91 -19.31 24.51 29.73
C GLU A 91 -18.69 25.91 29.64
N LYS A 92 -19.34 26.85 28.97
CA LYS A 92 -20.28 27.84 29.55
C LYS A 92 -20.48 29.03 28.60
#